data_AF-A0A3C0GKU6-F1
#
_entry.id   AF-A0A3C0GKU6-F1
#
_cell.length_a   1.000
_cell.length_b   1.000
_cell.length_c   1.000
_cell.angle_alpha   90.00
_cell.angle_beta   90.00
_cell.angle_gamma   90.00
#
_symmetry.space_group_name_H-M   'P 1'
#
loop_
_entity.id
_entity.type
_entity.pdbx_description
1 polymer ?
#
loop_
_entity_poly.entity_id
_entity_poly.type
_entity_poly.pdbx_seq_one_letter_code
_entity_poly.pdbx_strand_id
1 'polypeptide(L)'
;MVLKNGYFEADLSNLIAGSYSFVVSVENYQKSETGSFVINEFNLENQFVSSDYLKLEKLATNSGGKLYYPSHIDELISDLEENDTYVPTEKSTENIVSLIDFEILLAIIVFAFVSEWFIRKYNGLI
;
A
#
# COMPACT_ATOMS: atom_id res chain seq x y z
N MET A 1 1.63 44.12 24.98
CA MET A 1 0.21 43.70 25.03
C MET A 1 -0.61 44.71 24.28
N VAL A 2 -1.42 44.26 23.31
CA VAL A 2 -2.28 45.14 22.52
C VAL A 2 -3.73 44.69 22.72
N LEU A 3 -4.63 45.64 22.96
CA LEU A 3 -6.06 45.38 23.06
C LEU A 3 -6.64 45.29 21.63
N LYS A 4 -7.25 44.15 21.29
CA LYS A 4 -7.84 43.92 19.98
C LYS A 4 -9.21 43.27 20.15
N ASN A 5 -10.28 43.97 19.77
CA ASN A 5 -11.67 43.48 19.80
C ASN A 5 -12.10 42.71 21.07
N GLY A 6 -11.77 43.23 22.26
CA GLY A 6 -12.22 42.64 23.53
C GLY A 6 -11.35 41.51 24.09
N TYR A 7 -10.21 41.20 23.45
CA TYR A 7 -9.20 40.27 23.95
C TYR A 7 -7.83 40.95 24.03
N PHE A 8 -6.99 40.47 24.94
CA PHE A 8 -5.61 40.93 25.10
C PHE A 8 -4.67 40.00 24.35
N GLU A 9 -3.86 40.54 23.44
CA GLU A 9 -2.87 39.79 22.68
C GLU A 9 -1.46 40.14 23.20
N ALA A 10 -0.66 39.11 23.47
CA ALA A 10 0.73 39.23 23.86
C ALA A 10 1.59 38.47 22.84
N ASP A 11 2.66 39.11 22.37
CA ASP A 11 3.60 38.48 21.45
C ASP A 11 4.51 37.52 22.24
N LEU A 12 4.48 36.24 21.86
CA LEU A 12 5.18 35.12 22.49
C LEU A 12 6.28 34.56 21.58
N SER A 13 6.60 35.24 20.46
CA SER A 13 7.45 34.72 19.38
C SER A 13 8.92 34.47 19.76
N ASN A 14 9.39 35.02 20.88
CA ASN A 14 10.79 34.90 21.35
C ASN A 14 10.98 33.87 22.48
N LEU A 15 9.98 33.03 22.76
CA LEU A 15 10.07 31.97 23.78
C LEU A 15 10.61 30.68 23.16
N ILE A 16 11.51 30.03 23.89
CA ILE A 16 12.10 28.74 23.49
C ILE A 16 11.04 27.64 23.70
N ALA A 17 11.20 26.49 23.04
CA ALA A 17 10.35 25.34 23.30
C ALA A 17 10.43 24.90 24.77
N GLY A 18 9.27 24.64 25.37
CA GLY A 18 9.15 24.32 26.79
C GLY A 18 7.73 24.48 27.32
N SER A 19 7.55 24.09 28.59
CA SER A 19 6.30 24.25 29.32
C SER A 19 6.32 25.57 30.08
N TYR A 20 5.30 26.40 29.85
CA TYR A 20 5.15 27.71 30.48
C TYR A 20 3.85 27.81 31.26
N SER A 21 3.89 28.57 32.35
CA SER A 21 2.72 28.94 33.14
C SER A 21 2.62 30.47 33.17
N PHE A 22 1.40 31.00 33.03
CA PHE A 22 1.15 32.43 33.06
C PHE A 22 0.12 32.79 34.12
N VAL A 23 0.21 34.03 34.60
CA VAL A 23 -0.74 34.62 35.56
C VAL A 23 -1.16 35.98 35.00
N VAL A 24 -2.46 36.20 34.86
CA VAL A 24 -3.05 37.48 34.46
C VAL A 24 -3.70 38.09 35.67
N SER A 25 -3.32 39.30 36.05
CA SER A 25 -3.90 40.06 37.16
C SER A 25 -4.34 41.44 36.69
N VAL A 26 -5.49 41.90 37.19
CA VAL A 26 -5.98 43.27 36.93
C VAL A 26 -5.46 44.19 38.02
N GLU A 27 -4.81 45.29 37.63
CA GLU A 27 -4.35 46.30 38.59
C GLU A 27 -5.55 46.88 39.35
N ASN A 28 -5.48 46.90 40.68
CA ASN A 28 -6.54 47.31 41.61
C ASN A 28 -7.78 46.39 41.70
N TYR A 29 -7.69 45.13 41.25
CA TYR A 29 -8.73 44.11 41.46
C TYR A 29 -8.13 42.79 41.95
N GLN A 30 -8.79 42.11 42.90
CA GLN A 30 -8.32 40.81 43.42
C GLN A 30 -8.62 39.62 42.50
N LYS A 31 -8.79 39.86 41.20
CA LYS A 31 -9.05 38.79 40.23
C LYS A 31 -7.76 38.47 39.48
N SER A 32 -7.28 37.25 39.66
CA SER A 32 -6.19 36.68 38.88
C SER A 32 -6.65 35.38 38.22
N GLU A 33 -6.21 35.18 36.99
CA GLU A 33 -6.44 33.95 36.23
C GLU A 33 -5.08 33.32 35.92
N THR A 34 -5.00 32.00 36.02
CA THR A 34 -3.77 31.24 35.75
C THR A 34 -4.01 30.21 34.65
N GLY A 35 -2.97 29.91 33.89
CA GLY A 35 -3.03 28.90 32.84
C GLY A 35 -1.64 28.40 32.49
N SER A 36 -1.58 27.31 31.74
CA SER A 36 -0.34 26.74 31.22
C SER A 36 -0.47 26.43 29.74
N PHE A 37 0.64 26.55 29.03
CA PHE A 37 0.74 26.17 27.63
C PHE A 37 2.13 25.59 27.35
N VAL A 38 2.22 24.74 26.34
CA VAL A 38 3.48 24.12 25.93
C VAL A 38 3.81 24.63 24.54
N ILE A 39 5.01 25.19 24.38
CA ILE A 39 5.58 25.52 23.09
C ILE A 39 6.40 24.30 22.68
N ASN A 40 5.93 23.55 21.68
CA ASN A 40 6.73 22.47 21.09
C ASN A 40 7.79 23.05 20.16
N GLU A 41 8.95 22.39 20.04
CA GLU A 41 9.92 22.71 19.00
C GLU A 41 9.23 22.57 17.64
N PHE A 42 9.06 23.70 16.96
CA PHE A 42 8.41 23.76 15.66
C PHE A 42 9.31 23.04 14.64
N ASN A 43 9.00 21.77 14.38
CA ASN A 43 9.74 20.99 13.39
C ASN A 43 9.18 21.26 11.99
N LEU A 44 9.92 22.03 11.20
CA LEU A 44 9.60 22.39 9.82
C LEU A 44 9.35 21.17 8.91
N GLU A 45 9.91 19.99 9.22
CA GLU A 45 9.70 18.77 8.43
C GLU A 45 8.23 18.29 8.47
N ASN A 46 7.52 18.52 9.57
CA ASN A 46 6.12 18.10 9.72
C ASN A 46 5.13 18.96 8.94
N GLN A 47 5.56 20.07 8.32
CA GLN A 47 4.69 20.95 7.51
C GLN A 47 4.68 20.55 6.02
N PHE A 48 5.63 19.72 5.59
CA PHE A 48 5.73 19.24 4.20
C PHE A 48 5.10 17.85 3.99
N VAL A 49 4.01 17.53 4.71
CA VAL A 49 3.20 16.34 4.42
C VAL A 49 2.23 16.60 3.25
N SER A 50 2.64 17.42 2.28
CA SER A 50 1.88 17.57 1.04
C SER A 50 2.52 16.64 0.01
N SER A 51 1.78 15.61 -0.40
CA SER A 51 2.19 14.78 -1.53
C SER A 51 2.43 15.66 -2.76
N ASP A 52 3.52 15.40 -3.49
CA ASP A 52 3.87 16.10 -4.72
C ASP A 52 2.96 15.60 -5.85
N TYR A 53 1.76 16.17 -5.94
CA TYR A 53 0.74 15.75 -6.91
C TYR A 53 1.22 15.89 -8.36
N LEU A 54 2.12 16.85 -8.65
CA LEU A 54 2.68 17.05 -9.99
C LEU A 54 3.57 15.89 -10.42
N LYS A 55 4.37 15.34 -9.50
CA LYS A 55 5.15 14.12 -9.77
C LYS A 55 4.27 12.89 -9.89
N LEU A 56 3.25 12.77 -9.05
CA LEU A 56 2.32 11.65 -9.08
C LEU A 56 1.47 11.64 -10.37
N GLU A 57 1.04 12.82 -10.84
CA GLU A 57 0.33 12.99 -12.11
C GLU A 57 1.21 12.58 -13.30
N LYS A 58 2.48 13.01 -13.30
CA LYS A 58 3.45 12.57 -14.31
C LYS A 58 3.65 11.06 -14.28
N LEU A 59 3.77 10.46 -13.10
CA LEU A 59 3.92 9.02 -12.95
C LEU A 59 2.70 8.28 -13.54
N ALA A 60 1.49 8.67 -13.14
CA ALA A 60 0.24 8.08 -13.62
C ALA A 60 0.12 8.17 -15.16
N THR A 61 0.40 9.35 -15.72
CA THR A 61 0.38 9.55 -17.18
C THR A 61 1.37 8.65 -17.91
N ASN A 62 2.57 8.45 -17.36
CA ASN A 62 3.59 7.60 -17.98
C ASN A 62 3.32 6.09 -17.82
N SER A 63 2.64 5.67 -16.75
CA SER A 63 2.29 4.26 -16.52
C SER A 63 0.95 3.86 -17.13
N GLY A 64 0.23 4.78 -17.78
CA GLY A 64 -1.14 4.56 -18.26
C GLY A 64 -2.17 4.47 -17.13
N GLY A 65 -1.81 4.87 -15.91
CA GLY A 65 -2.70 4.92 -14.76
C GLY A 65 -3.46 6.25 -14.65
N LYS A 66 -4.46 6.28 -13.76
CA LYS A 66 -5.27 7.46 -13.46
C LYS A 66 -4.92 7.97 -12.06
N LEU A 67 -4.90 9.30 -11.89
CA LEU A 67 -4.66 9.93 -10.59
C LEU A 67 -5.98 10.01 -9.80
N TYR A 68 -5.98 9.52 -8.57
CA TYR A 68 -7.12 9.64 -7.65
C TYR A 68 -6.75 10.52 -6.46
N TYR A 69 -7.67 11.37 -6.04
CA TYR A 69 -7.56 12.17 -4.83
C TYR A 69 -8.36 11.50 -3.70
N PRO A 70 -8.11 11.85 -2.43
CA PRO A 70 -8.87 11.29 -1.31
C PRO A 70 -10.39 11.48 -1.43
N SER A 71 -10.85 12.49 -2.18
CA SER A 71 -12.26 12.73 -2.49
C SER A 71 -12.87 11.75 -3.51
N HIS A 72 -12.05 11.02 -4.27
CA HIS A 72 -12.46 10.14 -5.37
C HIS A 72 -12.24 8.66 -5.03
N ILE A 73 -12.30 8.30 -3.74
CA ILE A 73 -12.14 6.90 -3.30
C ILE A 73 -13.23 6.00 -3.89
N ASP A 74 -14.46 6.49 -3.99
CA ASP A 74 -15.57 5.70 -4.56
C ASP A 74 -15.37 5.45 -6.06
N GLU A 75 -14.85 6.45 -6.79
CA GLU A 75 -14.48 6.29 -8.22
C GLU A 75 -13.32 5.31 -8.38
N LEU A 76 -12.33 5.34 -7.48
CA LEU A 76 -11.24 4.37 -7.49
C LEU A 76 -11.76 2.94 -7.30
N ILE A 77 -12.70 2.72 -6.37
CA ILE A 77 -13.27 1.40 -6.12
C ILE A 77 -14.03 0.93 -7.36
N SER A 78 -14.87 1.78 -7.96
CA SER A 78 -15.60 1.46 -9.18
C SER A 78 -14.67 1.13 -10.35
N ASP A 79 -13.63 1.94 -10.57
CA ASP A 79 -12.65 1.73 -11.65
C ASP A 79 -11.82 0.44 -11.43
N LEU A 80 -11.65 -0.03 -10.18
CA LEU A 80 -11.01 -1.31 -9.87
C LEU A 80 -11.94 -2.51 -10.05
N GLU A 81 -13.23 -2.36 -9.76
CA GLU A 81 -14.23 -3.42 -9.93
C GLU A 81 -14.62 -3.64 -11.39
N GLU A 82 -14.67 -2.57 -12.20
CA GLU A 82 -15.01 -2.65 -13.63
C GLU A 82 -13.84 -3.13 -14.50
N ASN A 83 -12.61 -3.01 -14.01
CA ASN A 83 -11.42 -3.32 -14.81
C ASN A 83 -11.04 -4.81 -14.72
N ASP A 84 -11.49 -5.55 -15.74
CA ASP A 84 -11.21 -6.99 -15.96
C ASP A 84 -9.70 -7.36 -16.00
N THR A 85 -8.79 -6.38 -16.11
CA THR A 85 -7.33 -6.62 -16.12
C THR A 85 -6.78 -6.95 -14.73
N TYR A 86 -7.50 -6.58 -13.66
CA TYR A 86 -7.11 -6.90 -12.28
C TYR A 86 -7.73 -8.18 -11.76
N VAL A 87 -8.59 -8.82 -12.56
CA VAL A 87 -9.13 -10.13 -12.22
C VAL A 87 -7.95 -11.11 -12.22
N PRO A 88 -7.66 -11.80 -11.11
CA PRO A 88 -6.61 -12.80 -11.08
C PRO A 88 -7.00 -13.91 -12.05
N THR A 89 -6.51 -13.84 -13.28
CA THR A 89 -6.68 -14.90 -14.24
C THR A 89 -5.80 -16.03 -13.73
N GLU A 90 -6.42 -17.06 -13.16
CA GLU A 90 -5.74 -18.30 -12.82
C GLU A 90 -5.11 -18.84 -14.10
N LYS A 91 -3.82 -18.54 -14.31
CA LYS A 91 -3.05 -19.14 -15.39
C LYS A 91 -2.80 -20.59 -14.99
N SER A 92 -3.79 -21.45 -15.27
CA SER A 92 -3.58 -22.89 -15.28
C SER A 92 -2.62 -23.17 -16.44
N THR A 93 -1.33 -23.28 -16.13
CA THR A 93 -0.34 -23.78 -17.07
C THR A 93 -0.55 -25.28 -17.16
N GLU A 94 -1.42 -25.71 -18.07
CA GLU A 94 -1.58 -27.12 -18.39
C GLU A 94 -0.29 -27.57 -19.09
N ASN A 95 0.64 -28.13 -18.32
CA ASN A 95 1.82 -28.80 -18.86
C ASN A 95 1.34 -30.12 -19.47
N ILE A 96 0.94 -30.07 -20.74
CA ILE A 96 0.72 -31.26 -21.55
C ILE A 96 2.11 -31.83 -21.86
N VAL A 97 2.71 -32.50 -20.88
CA VAL A 97 3.93 -33.28 -21.13
C VAL A 97 3.49 -34.41 -22.04
N SER A 98 4.03 -34.42 -23.26
CA SER A 98 3.75 -35.47 -24.22
C SER A 98 4.16 -36.81 -23.60
N LEU A 99 3.24 -37.78 -23.53
CA LEU A 99 3.55 -39.12 -23.01
C LEU A 99 4.73 -39.77 -23.76
N ILE A 100 4.98 -39.32 -25.00
CA ILE A 100 6.10 -39.74 -25.84
C ILE A 100 7.47 -39.27 -25.31
N ASP A 101 7.55 -38.17 -24.55
CA ASP A 101 8.82 -37.72 -23.94
C ASP A 101 9.29 -38.62 -22.79
N PHE A 102 8.44 -39.54 -22.32
CA PHE A 102 8.76 -40.46 -21.24
C PHE A 102 9.47 -41.71 -21.79
N GLU A 103 10.77 -41.60 -22.09
CA GLU A 103 11.61 -42.67 -22.66
C GLU A 103 11.51 -44.01 -21.90
N ILE A 104 11.39 -43.95 -20.57
CA ILE A 104 11.24 -45.12 -19.70
C ILE A 104 9.89 -45.84 -19.93
N LEU A 105 8.81 -45.10 -20.17
CA LEU A 105 7.49 -45.68 -20.43
C LEU A 105 7.48 -46.44 -21.77
N LEU A 106 8.16 -45.90 -22.79
CA LEU A 106 8.37 -46.59 -24.06
C LEU A 106 9.13 -47.90 -23.86
N ALA A 107 10.21 -47.89 -23.06
CA ALA A 107 10.97 -49.09 -22.74
C ALA A 107 10.12 -50.17 -22.05
N ILE A 108 9.24 -49.78 -21.12
CA ILE A 108 8.30 -50.70 -20.44
C ILE A 108 7.31 -51.32 -21.43
N ILE A 109 6.74 -50.54 -22.35
CA ILE A 109 5.79 -51.05 -23.36
C ILE A 109 6.46 -52.07 -24.26
N VAL A 110 7.65 -51.75 -24.76
CA VAL A 110 8.45 -52.68 -25.59
C VAL A 110 8.76 -53.95 -24.80
N PHE A 111 9.19 -53.82 -23.55
CA PHE A 111 9.47 -54.96 -22.69
C PHE A 111 8.23 -55.84 -22.44
N ALA A 112 7.06 -55.24 -22.25
CA ALA A 112 5.80 -55.96 -22.09
C ALA A 112 5.43 -56.74 -23.36
N PHE A 113 5.55 -56.13 -24.54
CA PHE A 113 5.34 -56.83 -25.82
C PHE A 113 6.33 -57.98 -26.03
N VAL A 114 7.61 -57.76 -25.71
CA VAL A 114 8.64 -58.81 -25.80
C VAL A 114 8.33 -59.95 -24.83
N SER A 115 7.91 -59.63 -23.61
CA SER A 115 7.54 -60.62 -22.59
C SER A 115 6.31 -61.41 -23.02
N GLU A 116 5.29 -60.73 -23.54
CA GLU A 116 4.09 -61.38 -24.06
C GLU A 116 4.43 -62.35 -25.19
N TRP A 117 5.24 -61.90 -26.16
CA TRP A 117 5.71 -62.76 -27.25
C TRP A 117 6.53 -63.95 -26.74
N PHE A 118 7.42 -63.73 -25.77
CA PHE A 118 8.25 -64.78 -25.17
C PHE A 118 7.41 -65.82 -24.42
N ILE A 119 6.43 -65.38 -23.63
CA ILE A 119 5.49 -66.25 -22.91
C ILE A 119 4.65 -67.07 -23.90
N ARG A 120 4.15 -66.44 -24.98
CA ARG A 120 3.43 -67.15 -26.05
C ARG A 120 4.31 -68.18 -26.74
N LYS A 121 5.59 -67.88 -26.97
CA LYS A 121 6.56 -68.80 -27.58
C LYS A 121 6.86 -69.99 -26.67
N TYR A 122 6.97 -69.77 -25.36
CA TYR A 122 7.21 -70.82 -24.37
C TYR A 122 5.99 -71.73 -24.17
N ASN A 123 4.77 -71.16 -24.15
CA ASN A 123 3.52 -71.90 -23.99
C ASN A 123 3.00 -72.57 -25.27
N GLY A 124 3.74 -72.49 -26.39
CA GLY A 124 3.42 -73.23 -27.61
C GLY A 124 2.19 -72.74 -28.39
N LEU A 125 1.78 -71.48 -28.21
CA LEU A 125 0.66 -70.86 -28.94
C LEU A 125 1.08 -70.20 -30.27
N ILE A 126 2.28 -70.52 -30.76
CA ILE A 126 2.82 -70.20 -32.11
C ILE A 126 3.78 -71.32 -32.55
#